data_AF-A0A656JK85-F1
#
_entry.id   AF-A0A656JK85-F1
#
_cell.length_a   1.000
_cell.length_b   1.000
_cell.length_c   1.000
_cell.angle_alpha   90.00
_cell.angle_beta   90.00
_cell.angle_gamma   90.00
#
_symmetry.space_group_name_H-M   'P 1'
#
loop_
_entity.id
_entity.type
_entity.pdbx_description
1 polymer ?
#
loop_
_entity_poly.entity_id
_entity_poly.type
_entity_poly.pdbx_seq_one_letter_code
_entity_poly.pdbx_strand_id
1 'polypeptide(L)' 'PEKMRPKQPLKLKVVAKNADGSVPKQVHVLVSAVDVGILNITSYATPDPFASLFGRKQYGADQLDIYGQLIE' A
#
# COMPACT_ATOMS: atom_id res chain seq x y z
N PRO A 1 17.95 -9.02 -10.81
CA PRO A 1 18.19 -9.70 -12.09
C PRO A 1 16.88 -10.33 -12.55
N GLU A 2 16.63 -10.45 -13.86
CA GLU A 2 15.38 -11.02 -14.37
C GLU A 2 15.27 -12.52 -14.07
N LYS A 3 16.39 -13.24 -14.12
CA LYS A 3 16.49 -14.66 -13.75
C LYS A 3 17.60 -14.86 -12.73
N MET A 4 17.41 -15.80 -11.82
CA MET A 4 18.43 -16.19 -10.83
C MET A 4 18.39 -17.69 -10.59
N ARG A 5 19.50 -18.26 -10.12
CA ARG A 5 19.56 -19.66 -9.72
C ARG A 5 19.07 -19.83 -8.28
N PRO A 6 18.47 -20.99 -7.93
CA PRO A 6 18.09 -21.28 -6.55
C PRO A 6 19.28 -21.27 -5.59
N LYS A 7 19.00 -21.10 -4.29
CA LYS A 7 19.99 -21.13 -3.19
C LYS A 7 21.10 -20.09 -3.30
N GLN A 8 20.85 -18.97 -3.99
CA GLN A 8 21.76 -17.84 -4.08
C GLN A 8 21.15 -16.60 -3.43
N PRO A 9 21.94 -15.78 -2.72
CA PRO A 9 21.44 -14.53 -2.14
C PRO A 9 21.14 -13.51 -3.24
N LEU A 10 19.96 -12.88 -3.16
CA LEU A 10 19.55 -11.82 -4.07
C LEU A 10 20.05 -10.46 -3.56
N LYS A 11 20.87 -9.77 -4.36
CA LYS A 11 21.30 -8.39 -4.07
C LYS A 11 20.28 -7.39 -4.62
N LEU A 12 19.83 -6.48 -3.76
CA LEU A 12 18.87 -5.41 -4.09
C LEU A 12 19.53 -4.05 -3.86
N LYS A 13 19.24 -3.09 -4.74
CA LYS A 13 19.63 -1.68 -4.59
C LYS A 13 18.36 -0.88 -4.36
N VAL A 14 18.29 -0.17 -3.24
CA VAL A 14 17.15 0.70 -2.89
C VAL A 14 17.63 2.14 -2.93
N VAL A 15 16.86 3.01 -3.57
CA VAL A 15 17.13 4.44 -3.65
C VAL A 15 15.87 5.16 -3.20
N ALA A 16 15.96 5.90 -2.09
CA ALA A 16 14.89 6.75 -1.59
C ALA A 16 15.21 8.21 -1.89
N LYS A 17 14.22 8.95 -2.40
CA LYS A 17 14.30 10.39 -2.67
C LYS A 17 13.04 11.05 -2.17
N ASN A 18 13.16 12.27 -1.66
CA ASN A 18 12.00 13.09 -1.34
C ASN A 18 11.34 13.60 -2.62
N ALA A 19 10.12 14.12 -2.50
CA ALA A 19 9.39 14.74 -3.62
C ALA A 19 10.21 15.84 -4.32
N ASP A 20 10.99 16.61 -3.55
CA ASP A 20 11.84 17.69 -4.05
C ASP A 20 13.19 17.20 -4.59
N GLY A 21 13.40 15.88 -4.70
CA GLY A 21 14.65 15.29 -5.19
C GLY A 21 15.81 15.28 -4.19
N SER A 22 15.62 15.87 -2.99
CA SER A 22 16.63 15.86 -1.92
C SER A 22 16.82 14.46 -1.33
N VAL A 23 18.03 14.21 -0.81
CA VAL A 23 18.35 12.96 -0.11
C VAL A 23 17.74 13.04 1.30
N PRO A 24 16.86 12.11 1.69
CA PRO A 24 16.29 12.08 3.03
C PRO A 24 17.39 11.84 4.08
N LYS A 25 17.25 12.49 5.25
CA LYS A 25 18.23 12.37 6.35
C LYS A 25 18.31 10.94 6.89
N GLN A 26 17.16 10.28 7.05
CA GLN A 26 17.05 8.92 7.55
C GLN A 26 15.81 8.25 6.96
N VAL A 27 15.95 6.99 6.51
CA VAL A 27 14.87 6.20 5.93
C VAL A 27 14.93 4.79 6.48
N HIS A 28 13.77 4.27 6.89
CA HIS A 28 13.61 2.86 7.25
C HIS A 28 12.93 2.13 6.10
N VAL A 29 13.50 1.00 5.68
CA VAL A 29 12.99 0.20 4.56
C VAL A 29 12.80 -1.24 5.02
N LEU A 30 11.62 -1.79 4.75
CA LEU A 30 11.32 -3.21 4.93
C LEU A 30 11.21 -3.87 3.56
N VAL A 31 11.96 -4.95 3.36
CA VAL A 31 11.98 -5.71 2.11
C VAL A 31 11.56 -7.13 2.39
N SER A 32 10.60 -7.62 1.61
CA SER A 32 10.08 -8.99 1.66
C SER A 32 9.91 -9.54 0.25
N ALA A 33 10.06 -10.84 0.08
CA ALA A 33 9.82 -11.53 -1.19
C ALA A 33 8.91 -12.73 -0.94
N VAL A 34 7.83 -12.84 -1.73
CA VAL A 34 6.82 -13.90 -1.65
C VAL A 34 6.57 -14.46 -3.04
N ASP A 35 6.22 -15.74 -3.13
CA ASP A 35 5.89 -16.41 -4.38
C ASP A 35 4.59 -15.84 -5.00
N VAL A 36 4.64 -15.53 -6.30
CA VAL A 36 3.51 -14.96 -7.06
C VAL A 36 2.31 -15.91 -7.09
N GLY A 37 2.53 -17.22 -7.10
CA GLY A 37 1.46 -18.22 -7.03
C GLY A 37 0.64 -18.09 -5.74
N ILE A 38 1.29 -17.78 -4.61
CA ILE A 38 0.59 -17.53 -3.34
C ILE A 38 -0.17 -16.21 -3.38
N LEU A 39 0.45 -15.14 -3.89
CA LEU A 39 -0.20 -13.81 -3.98
C LEU A 39 -1.43 -13.83 -4.90
N ASN A 40 -1.40 -14.64 -5.96
CA ASN A 40 -2.48 -14.71 -6.94
C ASN A 40 -3.75 -15.39 -6.41
N ILE A 41 -3.67 -16.23 -5.37
CA ILE A 41 -4.85 -16.92 -4.80
C ILE A 41 -5.91 -15.91 -4.35
N THR A 42 -5.47 -14.82 -3.71
CA THR A 42 -6.36 -13.77 -3.18
C THR A 42 -6.20 -12.44 -3.91
N SER A 43 -5.45 -12.42 -5.02
CA SER A 43 -5.05 -11.17 -5.71
C SER A 43 -4.47 -10.13 -4.74
N TYR A 44 -3.54 -10.58 -3.88
CA TYR A 44 -3.00 -9.74 -2.82
C TYR A 44 -2.22 -8.55 -3.41
N ALA A 45 -2.66 -7.33 -3.09
CA ALA A 45 -1.99 -6.10 -3.50
C ALA A 45 -0.83 -5.76 -2.56
N THR A 46 0.27 -5.26 -3.14
CA THR A 46 1.38 -4.71 -2.33
C THR A 46 0.85 -3.58 -1.45
N PRO A 47 1.07 -3.63 -0.12
CA PRO A 47 0.61 -2.58 0.78
C PRO A 47 1.18 -1.21 0.41
N ASP A 48 0.31 -0.22 0.24
CA ASP A 48 0.70 1.18 0.04
C ASP A 48 0.55 1.96 1.36
N PRO A 49 1.67 2.30 2.04
CA PRO A 49 1.61 3.05 3.29
C PRO A 49 1.09 4.48 3.10
N PHE A 50 1.31 5.10 1.94
CA PHE A 50 0.82 6.47 1.69
C PHE A 50 -0.70 6.47 1.60
N ALA A 51 -1.28 5.57 0.80
CA ALA A 51 -2.73 5.42 0.72
C ALA A 51 -3.34 4.98 2.07
N SER A 52 -2.67 4.11 2.82
CA SER A 52 -3.13 3.70 4.15
C SER A 52 -3.23 4.89 5.12
N LEU A 53 -2.20 5.73 5.17
CA LEU A 53 -2.14 6.88 6.09
C LEU A 53 -2.99 8.06 5.59
N PHE A 54 -2.85 8.44 4.32
CA PHE A 54 -3.40 9.69 3.76
C PHE A 54 -4.54 9.50 2.76
N GLY A 55 -4.94 8.26 2.47
CA GLY A 55 -6.07 7.98 1.60
C GLY A 55 -7.39 8.50 2.15
N ARG A 56 -8.36 8.67 1.23
CA ARG A 56 -9.72 9.13 1.55
C ARG A 56 -10.31 8.32 2.69
N LYS A 57 -10.72 9.00 3.75
CA LYS A 57 -11.38 8.38 4.90
C LYS A 57 -12.87 8.22 4.63
N GLN A 58 -13.48 7.26 5.32
CA GLN A 58 -14.92 7.04 5.26
C GLN A 58 -15.65 8.27 5.80
N TYR A 59 -16.84 8.54 5.24
CA TYR A 59 -17.73 9.55 5.79
C TYR A 59 -18.19 9.09 7.17
N GLY A 60 -17.86 9.88 8.20
CA GLY A 60 -18.06 9.49 9.60
C GLY A 60 -19.39 9.95 10.20
N ALA A 61 -20.31 10.46 9.40
CA ALA A 61 -21.61 10.90 9.88
C ALA A 61 -22.71 10.03 9.28
N ASP A 62 -23.72 9.77 10.10
CA ASP A 62 -24.94 9.10 9.69
C ASP A 62 -26.06 10.15 9.59
N GLN A 63 -26.82 10.11 8.50
CA GLN A 63 -27.96 11.00 8.29
C GLN A 63 -29.25 10.25 8.62
N LEU A 64 -30.03 10.80 9.55
CA LEU A 64 -31.36 10.33 9.90
C LEU A 64 -32.32 11.50 9.74
N ASP A 65 -33.39 11.31 8.97
CA ASP A 65 -34.46 12.29 8.83
C ASP A 65 -35.84 11.63 8.83
N ILE A 66 -36.86 12.44 9.16
CA ILE A 66 -38.26 12.02 9.31
C ILE A 66 -39.16 12.53 8.19
N TYR A 67 -38.58 13.15 7.15
CA TYR A 67 -39.36 13.77 6.07
C TYR A 67 -40.16 12.76 5.24
N GLY A 68 -39.80 11.46 5.28
CA GLY A 68 -40.55 10.38 4.65
C GLY A 68 -41.83 9.95 5.38
N GLN A 69 -42.06 10.36 6.64
CA GLN A 69 -43.30 10.05 7.38
C GLN A 69 -44.41 11.10 7.15
N LEU A 70 -44.09 12.22 6.49
CA LEU A 70 -45.04 13.32 6.29
C LEU A 70 -45.77 13.27 4.94
N ILE A 71 -45.38 12.35 4.05
CA ILE A 71 -45.97 12.18 2.72
C ILE A 71 -46.52 10.75 2.62
N GLU A 72 -47.69 10.52 3.21
CA GLU A 72 -48.61 9.42 2.87
C GLU A 72 -50.03 9.99 2.75
#